data_AF-A0A3G2S1K6-F1
#
_entry.id   AF-A0A3G2S1K6-F1
#
_cell.length_a   1.000
_cell.length_b   1.000
_cell.length_c   1.000
_cell.angle_alpha   90.00
_cell.angle_beta   90.00
_cell.angle_gamma   90.00
#
_symmetry.space_group_name_H-M   'P 1'
#
loop_
_entity.id
_entity.type
_entity.pdbx_description
1 polymer ?
#
loop_
_entity_poly.entity_id
_entity_poly.type
_entity_poly.pdbx_seq_one_letter_code
_entity_poly.pdbx_strand_id
1 'polypeptide(L)'
;MVSAEEHEQVLSEELEVLESIYIEELQKLSPTHLQIRVVPEDYDEAKQDPILLLDVQYTEQYPDDVPELHIHVLEDGRQVLGMPPPEDEEPPRDDPREGVQLLAKELEQVAKESLGMPMVFALASHLRESLTDYMTRQAQEAEKVANERREAELRAEEEKFRGTAVTVERFNAWRIEYMRKQELLRAQKEEAYVASLTPKEREEYRRMKAKPTGREIFAKPDARVEEEKTDESVKEVDFSLYSREDRERQAREEHEDDAAQDGYVDDMDE
;
A
#
# COMPACT_ATOMS: atom_id res chain seq x y z
N MET A 1 -19.45 22.98 61.28
CA MET A 1 -19.57 21.53 61.09
C MET A 1 -20.96 21.36 60.58
N VAL A 2 -21.09 20.99 59.32
CA VAL A 2 -22.37 20.55 58.76
C VAL A 2 -22.89 19.44 59.68
N SER A 3 -24.14 19.53 60.11
CA SER A 3 -24.73 18.58 61.05
C SER A 3 -24.81 17.21 60.36
N ALA A 4 -24.60 16.12 61.09
CA ALA A 4 -24.82 14.76 60.56
C ALA A 4 -26.24 14.60 59.97
N GLU A 5 -27.20 15.37 60.49
CA GLU A 5 -28.57 15.44 59.97
C GLU A 5 -28.66 16.06 58.56
N GLU A 6 -27.79 17.02 58.22
CA GLU A 6 -27.73 17.62 56.89
C GLU A 6 -27.13 16.63 55.88
N HIS A 7 -26.13 15.84 56.28
CA HIS A 7 -25.56 14.77 55.43
C HIS A 7 -26.58 13.67 55.15
N GLU A 8 -27.34 13.27 56.18
CA GLU A 8 -28.40 12.26 56.03
C GLU A 8 -29.54 12.76 55.13
N GLN A 9 -29.92 14.04 55.23
CA GLN A 9 -30.90 14.65 54.32
C GLN A 9 -30.40 14.63 52.88
N VAL A 10 -29.17 15.10 52.63
CA VAL A 10 -28.58 15.12 51.28
C VAL A 10 -28.49 13.72 50.69
N LEU A 11 -28.08 12.73 51.48
CA LEU A 11 -28.04 11.33 51.08
C LEU A 11 -29.44 10.80 50.72
N SER A 12 -30.45 11.11 51.53
CA SER A 12 -31.83 10.67 51.28
C SER A 12 -32.40 11.28 50.00
N GLU A 13 -32.16 12.57 49.76
CA GLU A 13 -32.58 13.26 48.53
C GLU A 13 -31.88 12.68 47.30
N GLU A 14 -30.57 12.42 47.37
CA GLU A 14 -29.84 11.80 46.28
C GLU A 14 -30.37 10.39 45.98
N LEU A 15 -30.63 9.58 47.01
CA LEU A 15 -31.16 8.23 46.83
C LEU A 15 -32.54 8.24 46.16
N GLU A 16 -33.43 9.15 46.53
CA GLU A 16 -34.73 9.30 45.86
C GLU A 16 -34.58 9.67 44.38
N VAL A 17 -33.64 10.58 44.08
CA VAL A 17 -33.32 10.95 42.69
C VAL A 17 -32.77 9.75 41.92
N LEU A 18 -31.83 9.01 42.48
CA LEU A 18 -31.24 7.82 41.85
C LEU A 18 -32.28 6.72 41.62
N GLU A 19 -33.18 6.47 42.58
CA GLU A 19 -34.29 5.52 42.43
C GLU A 19 -35.25 5.95 41.29
N SER A 20 -35.38 7.25 41.03
CA SER A 20 -36.20 7.77 39.93
C SER A 20 -35.53 7.71 38.55
N ILE A 21 -34.20 7.86 38.50
CA ILE A 21 -33.41 7.81 37.27
C ILE A 21 -33.15 6.37 36.85
N TYR A 22 -32.80 5.51 37.81
CA TYR A 22 -32.31 4.14 37.57
C TYR A 22 -33.30 3.07 38.06
N ILE A 23 -34.54 3.10 37.55
CA ILE A 23 -35.64 2.24 38.03
C ILE A 23 -35.32 0.73 37.90
N GLU A 24 -34.69 0.33 36.80
CA GLU A 24 -34.40 -1.08 36.49
C GLU A 24 -32.91 -1.45 36.61
N GLU A 25 -32.06 -0.45 36.84
CA GLU A 25 -30.60 -0.57 36.85
C GLU A 25 -30.03 -0.48 38.27
N LEU A 26 -30.76 0.12 39.22
CA LEU A 26 -30.31 0.30 40.60
C LEU A 26 -30.79 -0.83 41.51
N GLN A 27 -29.86 -1.38 42.27
CA GLN A 27 -30.10 -2.34 43.35
C GLN A 27 -29.62 -1.75 44.67
N LYS A 28 -30.57 -1.50 45.58
CA LYS A 28 -30.29 -1.03 46.93
C LYS A 28 -30.07 -2.22 47.85
N LEU A 29 -28.83 -2.42 48.31
CA LEU A 29 -28.50 -3.49 49.26
C LEU A 29 -28.71 -3.01 50.70
N SER A 30 -28.32 -1.77 50.99
CA SER A 30 -28.45 -1.16 52.30
C SER A 30 -28.63 0.37 52.17
N PRO A 31 -28.96 1.11 53.24
CA PRO A 31 -29.05 2.57 53.17
C PRO A 31 -27.69 3.23 52.86
N THR A 32 -26.57 2.54 53.06
CA THR A 32 -25.21 3.02 52.77
C THR A 32 -24.54 2.27 51.63
N HIS A 33 -25.25 1.36 50.95
CA HIS A 33 -24.68 0.49 49.92
C HIS A 33 -25.65 0.33 48.75
N LEU A 34 -25.23 0.80 47.58
CA LEU A 34 -25.99 0.72 46.34
C LEU A 34 -25.14 0.05 45.26
N GLN A 35 -25.82 -0.55 44.31
CA GLN A 35 -25.21 -1.06 43.09
C GLN A 35 -25.98 -0.52 41.89
N ILE A 36 -25.30 0.06 40.91
CA ILE A 36 -25.89 0.55 39.67
C ILE A 36 -25.32 -0.26 38.52
N ARG A 37 -26.20 -0.92 37.76
CA ARG A 37 -25.83 -1.56 36.50
C ARG A 37 -25.55 -0.47 35.47
N VAL A 38 -24.35 -0.44 34.92
CA VAL A 38 -23.91 0.52 33.92
C VAL A 38 -23.69 -0.19 32.60
N VAL A 39 -24.42 0.28 31.60
CA VAL A 39 -24.40 -0.20 30.22
C VAL A 39 -23.89 0.96 29.33
N PRO A 40 -23.07 0.70 28.29
CA PRO A 40 -22.63 1.71 27.31
C PRO A 40 -23.80 2.44 26.66
N GLU A 41 -23.58 3.68 26.17
CA GLU A 41 -24.65 4.44 25.49
C GLU A 41 -25.12 3.76 24.20
N ASP A 42 -24.18 3.22 23.41
CA ASP A 42 -24.42 2.53 22.15
C ASP A 42 -24.49 0.99 22.33
N TYR A 43 -25.17 0.53 23.39
CA TYR A 43 -25.25 -0.89 23.70
C TYR A 43 -25.86 -1.72 22.58
N ASP A 44 -25.12 -2.75 22.17
CA ASP A 44 -25.52 -3.71 21.16
C ASP A 44 -25.27 -5.14 21.66
N GLU A 45 -26.36 -5.83 22.03
CA GLU A 45 -26.31 -7.22 22.49
C GLU A 45 -25.67 -8.14 21.43
N ALA A 46 -25.85 -7.85 20.14
CA ALA A 46 -25.22 -8.64 19.07
C ALA A 46 -23.71 -8.45 19.03
N LYS A 47 -23.20 -7.32 19.52
CA LYS A 47 -21.78 -7.05 19.69
C LYS A 47 -21.23 -7.55 21.02
N GLN A 48 -22.04 -8.14 21.91
CA GLN A 48 -21.61 -8.62 23.23
C GLN A 48 -20.85 -7.54 24.01
N ASP A 49 -21.43 -6.33 24.02
CA ASP A 49 -20.84 -5.18 24.69
C ASP A 49 -20.77 -5.40 26.21
N PRO A 50 -19.73 -4.87 26.87
CA PRO A 50 -19.51 -5.13 28.28
C PRO A 50 -20.58 -4.47 29.16
N ILE A 51 -21.00 -5.19 30.20
CA ILE A 51 -21.91 -4.70 31.23
C ILE A 51 -21.14 -4.59 32.54
N LEU A 52 -21.15 -3.41 33.14
CA LEU A 52 -20.51 -3.11 34.42
C LEU A 52 -21.54 -3.01 35.54
N LEU A 53 -21.09 -3.28 36.75
CA LEU A 53 -21.82 -3.02 37.99
C LEU A 53 -20.95 -2.10 38.85
N LEU A 54 -21.43 -0.87 39.03
CA LEU A 54 -20.84 0.11 39.90
C LEU A 54 -21.36 -0.12 41.31
N ASP A 55 -20.51 -0.62 42.18
CA ASP A 55 -20.76 -0.78 43.60
C ASP A 55 -20.28 0.47 44.34
N VAL A 56 -21.20 1.14 45.05
CA VAL A 56 -20.91 2.36 45.80
C VAL A 56 -21.29 2.15 47.26
N GLN A 57 -20.30 2.32 48.13
CA GLN A 57 -20.45 2.28 49.56
C GLN A 57 -20.20 3.68 50.15
N TYR A 58 -21.27 4.29 50.68
CA TYR A 58 -21.22 5.63 51.25
C TYR A 58 -20.43 5.65 52.56
N THR A 59 -19.64 6.70 52.77
CA THR A 59 -18.97 7.00 54.04
C THR A 59 -19.85 7.85 54.95
N GLU A 60 -19.57 7.86 56.25
CA GLU A 60 -20.30 8.71 57.22
C GLU A 60 -20.12 10.21 56.96
N GLN A 61 -19.08 10.58 56.21
CA GLN A 61 -18.76 11.98 55.87
C GLN A 61 -19.24 12.38 54.47
N TYR A 62 -19.96 11.52 53.75
CA TYR A 62 -20.54 11.87 52.45
C TYR A 62 -21.53 13.04 52.59
N PRO A 63 -21.52 14.05 51.69
CA PRO A 63 -20.76 14.16 50.44
C PRO A 63 -19.37 14.83 50.55
N ASP A 64 -18.88 15.13 51.75
CA ASP A 64 -17.57 15.77 51.97
C ASP A 64 -16.37 14.82 51.80
N ASP A 65 -16.63 13.50 51.79
CA ASP A 65 -15.64 12.46 51.56
C ASP A 65 -16.07 11.53 50.42
N VAL A 66 -15.10 10.92 49.73
CA VAL A 66 -15.34 10.06 48.58
C VAL A 66 -15.89 8.70 49.05
N PRO A 67 -17.01 8.20 48.48
CA PRO A 67 -17.49 6.85 48.77
C PRO A 67 -16.49 5.78 48.31
N GLU A 68 -16.53 4.60 48.90
CA GLU A 68 -15.76 3.46 48.37
C GLU A 68 -16.44 2.98 47.07
N LEU A 69 -15.67 2.98 45.97
CA LEU A 69 -16.15 2.66 44.63
C LEU A 69 -15.48 1.37 44.14
N HIS A 70 -16.29 0.38 43.76
CA HIS A 70 -15.81 -0.85 43.13
C HIS A 70 -16.53 -1.09 41.80
N ILE A 71 -15.79 -1.49 40.78
CA ILE A 71 -16.34 -1.80 39.46
C ILE A 71 -16.25 -3.31 39.26
N HIS A 72 -17.40 -3.96 39.10
CA HIS A 72 -17.48 -5.37 38.77
C HIS A 72 -17.92 -5.56 37.32
N VAL A 73 -17.27 -6.46 36.60
CA VAL A 73 -17.66 -6.80 35.22
C VAL A 73 -18.65 -7.96 35.25
N LEU A 74 -19.89 -7.71 34.82
CA LEU A 74 -20.92 -8.75 34.72
C LEU A 74 -20.80 -9.53 33.41
N GLU A 75 -20.64 -8.81 32.31
CA GLU A 75 -20.51 -9.36 30.97
C GLU A 75 -19.40 -8.65 30.22
N ASP A 76 -18.58 -9.40 29.47
CA ASP A 76 -17.56 -8.88 28.56
C ASP A 76 -17.20 -9.98 27.55
N GLY A 77 -18.15 -10.32 26.67
CA GLY A 77 -18.00 -11.45 25.74
C GLY A 77 -16.85 -11.27 24.76
N ARG A 78 -16.51 -10.02 24.42
CA ARG A 78 -15.42 -9.67 23.50
C ARG A 78 -14.08 -9.40 24.17
N GLN A 79 -14.01 -9.46 25.50
CA GLN A 79 -12.80 -9.18 26.27
C GLN A 79 -12.24 -7.78 25.96
N VAL A 80 -13.12 -6.79 25.77
CA VAL A 80 -12.72 -5.42 25.42
C VAL A 80 -12.00 -4.79 26.60
N LEU A 81 -12.46 -5.08 27.83
CA LEU A 81 -11.87 -4.55 29.07
C LEU A 81 -10.57 -5.27 29.46
N GLY A 82 -10.30 -6.42 28.85
CA GLY A 82 -9.10 -7.22 29.07
C GLY A 82 -9.42 -8.69 29.34
N MET A 83 -8.37 -9.45 29.62
CA MET A 83 -8.50 -10.87 29.92
C MET A 83 -9.18 -11.06 31.29
N PRO A 84 -10.22 -11.90 31.39
CA PRO A 84 -10.85 -12.17 32.66
C PRO A 84 -9.86 -12.81 33.65
N PRO A 85 -9.97 -12.52 34.96
CA PRO A 85 -9.21 -13.26 35.97
C PRO A 85 -9.58 -14.74 35.93
N PRO A 86 -8.68 -15.64 36.35
CA PRO A 86 -8.94 -17.07 36.41
C PRO A 86 -10.14 -17.38 37.34
N GLU A 87 -11.10 -18.18 36.86
CA GLU A 87 -12.34 -18.52 37.58
C GLU A 87 -12.14 -19.31 38.89
N ASP A 88 -10.93 -19.83 39.12
CA ASP A 88 -10.59 -20.64 40.30
C ASP A 88 -10.28 -19.82 41.57
N GLU A 89 -10.20 -18.49 41.47
CA GLU A 89 -9.91 -17.59 42.59
C GLU A 89 -11.16 -16.77 42.96
N GLU A 90 -11.33 -16.45 44.26
CA GLU A 90 -12.39 -15.52 44.68
C GLU A 90 -12.26 -14.20 43.90
N PRO A 91 -13.38 -13.62 43.41
CA PRO A 91 -13.32 -12.40 42.64
C PRO A 91 -12.57 -11.34 43.45
N PRO A 92 -11.44 -10.84 42.94
CA PRO A 92 -10.65 -9.87 43.67
C PRO A 92 -11.47 -8.61 43.90
N ARG A 93 -11.21 -7.90 45.01
CA ARG A 93 -11.90 -6.66 45.36
C ARG A 93 -11.73 -5.60 44.26
N ASP A 94 -10.58 -5.61 43.59
CA ASP A 94 -10.29 -4.81 42.41
C ASP A 94 -10.03 -5.74 41.22
N ASP A 95 -10.80 -5.58 40.13
CA ASP A 95 -10.65 -6.39 38.93
C ASP A 95 -9.29 -6.07 38.25
N PRO A 96 -8.44 -7.07 37.96
CA PRO A 96 -7.12 -6.84 37.37
C PRO A 96 -7.15 -6.41 35.90
N ARG A 97 -8.32 -6.43 35.25
CA ARG A 97 -8.47 -5.97 33.85
C ARG A 97 -7.96 -4.54 33.67
N GLU A 98 -7.15 -4.32 32.64
CA GLU A 98 -6.56 -3.01 32.34
C GLU A 98 -7.63 -1.93 32.09
N GLY A 99 -8.71 -2.30 31.39
CA GLY A 99 -9.85 -1.41 31.14
C GLY A 99 -10.54 -0.98 32.44
N VAL A 100 -10.76 -1.93 33.36
CA VAL A 100 -11.40 -1.62 34.65
C VAL A 100 -10.51 -0.73 35.52
N GLN A 101 -9.20 -0.98 35.56
CA GLN A 101 -8.26 -0.13 36.29
C GLN A 101 -8.19 1.30 35.74
N LEU A 102 -8.31 1.48 34.42
CA LEU A 102 -8.35 2.79 33.80
C LEU A 102 -9.64 3.52 34.19
N LEU A 103 -10.79 2.86 34.03
CA LEU A 103 -12.10 3.41 34.37
C LEU A 103 -12.19 3.76 35.87
N ALA A 104 -11.65 2.92 36.76
CA ALA A 104 -11.59 3.17 38.20
C ALA A 104 -10.78 4.43 38.53
N LYS A 105 -9.65 4.66 37.84
CA LYS A 105 -8.82 5.86 38.04
C LYS A 105 -9.52 7.13 37.55
N GLU A 106 -10.19 7.07 36.40
CA GLU A 106 -10.99 8.18 35.88
C GLU A 106 -12.14 8.51 36.84
N LEU A 107 -12.82 7.49 37.35
CA LEU A 107 -13.90 7.64 38.31
C LEU A 107 -13.42 8.26 39.64
N GLU A 108 -12.27 7.82 40.16
CA GLU A 108 -11.67 8.40 41.37
C GLU A 108 -11.30 9.88 41.18
N GLN A 109 -10.86 10.26 39.98
CA GLN A 109 -10.55 11.65 39.64
C GLN A 109 -11.84 12.51 39.67
N VAL A 110 -12.91 12.03 39.02
CA VAL A 110 -14.21 12.74 39.02
C VAL A 110 -14.81 12.82 40.42
N ALA A 111 -14.64 11.79 41.25
CA ALA A 111 -15.09 11.81 42.64
C ALA A 111 -14.39 12.90 43.45
N LYS A 112 -13.07 13.05 43.29
CA LYS A 112 -12.28 14.11 43.95
C LYS A 112 -12.68 15.51 43.51
N GLU A 113 -13.07 15.68 42.25
CA GLU A 113 -13.54 16.95 41.71
C GLU A 113 -14.96 17.32 42.17
N SER A 114 -15.75 16.32 42.58
CA SER A 114 -17.17 16.48 42.93
C SER A 114 -17.43 16.51 44.45
N LEU A 115 -16.38 16.65 45.27
CA LEU A 115 -16.49 16.73 46.73
C LEU A 115 -17.38 17.88 47.19
N GLY A 116 -18.19 17.61 48.22
CA GLY A 116 -19.13 18.57 48.80
C GLY A 116 -20.47 18.65 48.05
N MET A 117 -20.71 17.79 47.07
CA MET A 117 -21.98 17.65 46.34
C MET A 117 -22.37 16.18 46.16
N PRO A 118 -23.67 15.86 46.03
CA PRO A 118 -24.12 14.55 45.56
C PRO A 118 -23.46 14.21 44.22
N MET A 119 -22.69 13.12 44.19
CA MET A 119 -21.83 12.79 43.06
C MET A 119 -22.14 11.43 42.41
N VAL A 120 -22.96 10.57 43.00
CA VAL A 120 -23.17 9.20 42.50
C VAL A 120 -23.77 9.19 41.09
N PHE A 121 -24.70 10.10 40.80
CA PHE A 121 -25.24 10.26 39.44
C PHE A 121 -24.17 10.69 38.43
N ALA A 122 -23.30 11.64 38.83
CA ALA A 122 -22.21 12.09 37.97
C ALA A 122 -21.19 10.97 37.71
N LEU A 123 -20.87 10.18 38.75
CA LEU A 123 -19.99 9.02 38.66
C LEU A 123 -20.57 7.95 37.73
N ALA A 124 -21.85 7.58 37.89
CA ALA A 124 -22.50 6.59 37.03
C ALA A 124 -22.59 7.07 35.57
N SER A 125 -22.88 8.35 35.34
CA SER A 125 -22.93 8.94 34.01
C SER A 125 -21.55 9.01 33.36
N HIS A 126 -20.53 9.41 34.11
CA HIS A 126 -19.15 9.43 33.63
C HIS A 126 -18.63 8.03 33.31
N LEU A 127 -18.94 7.03 34.15
CA LEU A 127 -18.56 5.65 33.90
C LEU A 127 -19.17 5.11 32.59
N ARG A 128 -20.43 5.46 32.30
CA ARG A 128 -21.10 5.11 31.04
C ARG A 128 -20.42 5.73 29.82
N GLU A 129 -20.08 7.01 29.91
CA GLU A 129 -19.37 7.73 28.84
C GLU A 129 -17.97 7.16 28.64
N SER A 130 -17.17 7.06 29.71
CA SER A 130 -15.81 6.50 29.67
C SER A 130 -15.76 5.07 29.13
N LEU A 131 -16.76 4.23 29.47
CA LEU A 131 -16.87 2.88 28.91
C LEU A 131 -17.06 2.91 27.38
N THR A 132 -17.96 3.76 26.90
CA THR A 132 -18.24 3.94 25.46
C THR A 132 -17.01 4.47 24.72
N ASP A 133 -16.33 5.44 25.33
CA ASP A 133 -15.08 6.02 24.83
C ASP A 133 -13.96 4.97 24.75
N TYR A 134 -13.81 4.16 25.80
CA TYR A 134 -12.82 3.10 25.87
C TYR A 134 -13.07 2.03 24.78
N MET A 135 -14.32 1.61 24.60
CA MET A 135 -14.70 0.67 23.53
C MET A 135 -14.38 1.23 22.14
N THR A 136 -14.67 2.52 21.91
CA THR A 136 -14.39 3.20 20.65
C THR A 136 -12.89 3.27 20.38
N ARG A 137 -12.08 3.60 21.39
CA ARG A 137 -10.61 3.63 21.29
C ARG A 137 -10.04 2.25 20.96
N GLN A 138 -10.50 1.21 21.64
CA GLN A 138 -10.10 -0.18 21.38
C GLN A 138 -10.46 -0.64 19.96
N ALA A 139 -11.67 -0.31 19.47
CA ALA A 139 -12.08 -0.63 18.11
C ALA A 139 -11.21 0.08 17.06
N GLN A 140 -10.89 1.36 17.28
CA GLN A 140 -10.02 2.14 16.40
C GLN A 140 -8.58 1.61 16.40
N GLU A 141 -8.05 1.20 17.55
CA GLU A 141 -6.71 0.62 17.64
C GLU A 141 -6.63 -0.72 16.92
N ALA A 142 -7.62 -1.59 17.11
CA ALA A 142 -7.73 -2.85 16.37
C ALA A 142 -7.82 -2.63 14.85
N GLU A 143 -8.59 -1.64 14.40
CA GLU A 143 -8.68 -1.28 12.99
C GLU A 143 -7.35 -0.75 12.45
N LYS A 144 -6.66 0.12 13.20
CA LYS A 144 -5.33 0.64 12.82
C LYS A 144 -4.32 -0.48 12.67
N VAL A 145 -4.22 -1.39 13.64
CA VAL A 145 -3.32 -2.55 13.57
C VAL A 145 -3.67 -3.44 12.37
N ALA A 146 -4.96 -3.67 12.10
CA ALA A 146 -5.39 -4.44 10.95
C ALA A 146 -5.05 -3.75 9.62
N ASN A 147 -5.19 -2.42 9.55
CA ASN A 147 -4.83 -1.64 8.36
C ASN A 147 -3.32 -1.62 8.14
N GLU A 148 -2.52 -1.39 9.20
CA GLU A 148 -1.06 -1.42 9.12
C GLU A 148 -0.53 -2.79 8.64
N ARG A 149 -1.15 -3.89 9.09
CA ARG A 149 -0.84 -5.23 8.59
C ARG A 149 -1.17 -5.37 7.11
N ARG A 150 -2.37 -4.94 6.68
CA ARG A 150 -2.76 -4.94 5.26
C ARG A 150 -1.81 -4.10 4.40
N GLU A 151 -1.44 -2.92 4.86
CA GLU A 151 -0.49 -2.07 4.15
C GLU A 151 0.92 -2.65 4.11
N ALA A 152 1.37 -3.35 5.17
CA ALA A 152 2.66 -4.03 5.17
C ALA A 152 2.68 -5.19 4.17
N GLU A 153 1.58 -5.94 4.04
CA GLU A 153 1.40 -6.98 3.03
C GLU A 153 1.42 -6.39 1.63
N LEU A 154 0.66 -5.32 1.38
CA LEU A 154 0.66 -4.61 0.10
C LEU A 154 2.05 -4.07 -0.25
N ARG A 155 2.77 -3.46 0.70
CA ARG A 155 4.15 -3.00 0.48
C ARG A 155 5.08 -4.14 0.11
N ALA A 156 4.96 -5.30 0.76
CA ALA A 156 5.76 -6.48 0.43
C ALA A 156 5.41 -7.05 -0.96
N GLU A 157 4.15 -6.97 -1.38
CA GLU A 157 3.73 -7.33 -2.74
C GLU A 157 4.22 -6.32 -3.78
N GLU A 158 4.11 -5.03 -3.49
CA GLU A 158 4.63 -3.95 -4.33
C GLU A 158 6.15 -4.07 -4.49
N GLU A 159 6.90 -4.43 -3.44
CA GLU A 159 8.35 -4.68 -3.54
C GLU A 159 8.68 -5.86 -4.43
N LYS A 160 7.88 -6.94 -4.39
CA LYS A 160 8.03 -8.09 -5.30
C LYS A 160 7.65 -7.75 -6.73
N PHE A 161 6.63 -6.88 -6.91
CA PHE A 161 6.16 -6.44 -8.21
C PHE A 161 6.96 -5.26 -8.77
N ARG A 162 7.76 -4.59 -7.93
CA ARG A 162 8.68 -3.54 -8.36
C ARG A 162 9.76 -4.19 -9.20
N GLY A 163 9.50 -4.24 -10.50
CA GLY A 163 10.50 -4.57 -11.49
C GLY A 163 11.75 -3.76 -11.21
N THR A 164 12.90 -4.37 -11.41
CA THR A 164 14.17 -3.70 -11.18
C THR A 164 14.30 -2.52 -12.13
N ALA A 165 14.35 -1.30 -11.59
CA ALA A 165 14.54 -0.10 -12.39
C ALA A 165 15.78 -0.25 -13.26
N VAL A 166 15.65 0.12 -14.55
CA VAL A 166 16.76 0.10 -15.50
C VAL A 166 17.67 1.29 -15.19
N THR A 167 18.58 1.12 -14.24
CA THR A 167 19.65 2.09 -13.98
C THR A 167 20.69 2.03 -15.10
N VAL A 168 21.44 3.12 -15.33
CA VAL A 168 22.47 3.20 -16.39
C VAL A 168 23.51 2.09 -16.25
N GLU A 169 23.91 1.77 -15.02
CA GLU A 169 24.86 0.70 -14.72
C GLU A 169 24.31 -0.68 -15.09
N ARG A 170 23.06 -0.97 -14.69
CA ARG A 170 22.38 -2.22 -15.01
C ARG A 170 22.13 -2.36 -16.51
N PHE A 171 21.76 -1.27 -17.18
CA PHE A 171 21.59 -1.23 -18.62
C PHE A 171 22.91 -1.50 -19.35
N ASN A 172 24.03 -0.93 -18.88
CA ASN A 172 25.34 -1.19 -19.47
C ASN A 172 25.78 -2.65 -19.27
N ALA A 173 25.58 -3.22 -18.08
CA ALA A 173 25.86 -4.63 -17.83
C ALA A 173 25.02 -5.54 -18.75
N TRP A 174 23.72 -5.28 -18.83
CA TRP A 174 22.81 -5.98 -19.74
C TRP A 174 23.24 -5.80 -21.21
N ARG A 175 23.63 -4.58 -21.61
CA ARG A 175 24.07 -4.27 -22.98
C ARG A 175 25.32 -5.06 -23.35
N ILE A 176 26.29 -5.18 -22.44
CA ILE A 176 27.51 -5.96 -22.66
C ILE A 176 27.15 -7.44 -22.86
N GLU A 177 26.32 -8.00 -21.98
CA GLU A 177 25.88 -9.40 -22.09
C GLU A 177 25.08 -9.64 -23.38
N TYR A 178 24.18 -8.72 -23.72
CA TYR A 178 23.38 -8.78 -24.94
C TYR A 178 24.24 -8.71 -26.20
N MET A 179 25.21 -7.79 -26.25
CA MET A 179 26.14 -7.68 -27.37
C MET A 179 26.98 -8.96 -27.53
N ARG A 180 27.47 -9.52 -26.42
CA ARG A 180 28.18 -10.81 -26.42
C ARG A 180 27.30 -11.94 -26.95
N LYS A 181 26.03 -12.01 -26.53
CA LYS A 181 25.07 -13.01 -27.01
C LYS A 181 24.79 -12.85 -28.51
N GLN A 182 24.69 -11.62 -29.01
CA GLN A 182 24.50 -11.33 -30.44
C GLN A 182 25.73 -11.72 -31.26
N GLU A 183 26.93 -11.43 -30.77
CA GLU A 183 28.18 -11.85 -31.42
C GLU A 183 28.29 -13.36 -31.50
N LEU A 184 27.96 -14.06 -30.41
CA LEU A 184 27.96 -15.52 -30.38
C LEU A 184 26.92 -16.11 -31.35
N LEU A 185 25.73 -15.52 -31.45
CA LEU A 185 24.72 -15.93 -32.43
C LEU A 185 25.18 -15.67 -33.87
N ARG A 186 25.85 -14.55 -34.15
CA ARG A 186 26.43 -14.26 -35.46
C ARG A 186 27.54 -15.25 -35.80
N ALA A 187 28.44 -15.54 -34.87
CA ALA A 187 29.51 -16.53 -35.04
C ALA A 187 28.94 -17.93 -35.34
N GLN A 188 27.90 -18.36 -34.63
CA GLN A 188 27.23 -19.64 -34.92
C GLN A 188 26.56 -19.65 -36.30
N LYS A 189 25.93 -18.55 -36.72
CA LYS A 189 25.34 -18.44 -38.06
C LYS A 189 26.41 -18.45 -39.15
N GLU A 190 27.53 -17.76 -38.94
CA GLU A 190 28.67 -17.77 -39.84
C GLU A 190 29.32 -19.16 -39.92
N GLU A 191 29.46 -19.85 -38.78
CA GLU A 191 29.98 -21.22 -38.74
C GLU A 191 29.05 -22.20 -39.46
N ALA A 192 27.74 -22.10 -39.25
CA ALA A 192 26.75 -22.91 -39.97
C ALA A 192 26.76 -22.61 -41.48
N TYR A 193 26.89 -21.34 -41.87
CA TYR A 193 27.01 -20.94 -43.27
C TYR A 193 28.30 -21.50 -43.89
N VAL A 194 29.45 -21.34 -43.24
CA VAL A 194 30.74 -21.89 -43.68
C VAL A 194 30.69 -23.42 -43.74
N ALA A 195 30.02 -24.07 -42.79
CA ALA A 195 29.82 -25.52 -42.79
C ALA A 195 28.99 -26.00 -44.01
N SER A 196 28.05 -25.19 -44.50
CA SER A 196 27.23 -25.49 -45.68
C SER A 196 27.95 -25.33 -47.02
N LEU A 197 29.08 -24.60 -47.06
CA LEU A 197 29.85 -24.33 -48.27
C LEU A 197 30.81 -25.48 -48.63
N THR A 198 31.08 -25.63 -49.92
CA THR A 198 32.06 -26.59 -50.44
C THR A 198 33.51 -26.20 -50.09
N PRO A 199 34.49 -27.12 -50.14
CA PRO A 199 35.87 -26.84 -49.73
C PRO A 199 36.53 -25.65 -50.44
N LYS A 200 36.21 -25.40 -51.73
CA LYS A 200 36.73 -24.27 -52.51
C LYS A 200 36.10 -22.94 -52.06
N GLU A 201 34.79 -22.92 -51.85
CA GLU A 201 34.04 -21.74 -51.40
C GLU A 201 34.42 -21.33 -49.97
N ARG A 202 34.77 -22.28 -49.09
CA ARG A 202 35.30 -21.99 -47.74
C ARG A 202 36.64 -21.28 -47.75
N GLU A 203 37.48 -21.57 -48.74
CA GLU A 203 38.78 -20.91 -48.89
C GLU A 203 38.62 -19.49 -49.43
N GLU A 204 37.71 -19.30 -50.40
CA GLU A 204 37.34 -17.97 -50.90
C GLU A 204 36.67 -17.10 -49.82
N TYR A 205 35.75 -17.65 -49.03
CA TYR A 205 35.11 -16.93 -47.92
C TYR A 205 36.12 -16.48 -46.86
N ARG A 206 37.12 -17.33 -46.53
CA ARG A 206 38.23 -16.95 -45.65
C ARG A 206 39.09 -15.85 -46.25
N ARG A 207 39.39 -15.91 -47.55
CA ARG A 207 40.12 -14.86 -48.26
C ARG A 207 39.35 -13.54 -48.31
N MET A 208 38.03 -13.57 -48.48
CA MET A 208 37.17 -12.38 -48.46
C MET A 208 37.06 -11.78 -47.05
N LYS A 209 36.92 -12.59 -46.01
CA LYS A 209 36.89 -12.13 -44.61
C LYS A 209 38.23 -11.57 -44.12
N ALA A 210 39.34 -12.03 -44.70
CA ALA A 210 40.68 -11.52 -44.42
C ALA A 210 40.97 -10.18 -45.11
N LYS A 211 40.19 -9.77 -46.12
CA LYS A 211 40.30 -8.44 -46.70
C LYS A 211 39.77 -7.43 -45.67
N PRO A 212 40.55 -6.38 -45.32
CA PRO A 212 40.11 -5.40 -44.35
C PRO A 212 38.83 -4.72 -44.87
N THR A 213 37.85 -4.59 -44.00
CA THR A 213 36.62 -3.88 -44.35
C THR A 213 36.93 -2.39 -44.54
N GLY A 214 36.17 -1.68 -45.38
CA GLY A 214 36.41 -0.26 -45.62
C GLY A 214 36.51 0.56 -44.32
N ARG A 215 35.67 0.23 -43.32
CA ARG A 215 35.70 0.86 -42.00
C ARG A 215 37.01 0.60 -41.22
N GLU A 216 37.62 -0.57 -41.35
CA GLU A 216 38.91 -0.89 -40.73
C GLU A 216 40.09 -0.22 -41.43
N ILE A 217 39.98 0.00 -42.75
CA ILE A 217 40.97 0.75 -43.54
C ILE A 217 41.02 2.21 -43.08
N PHE A 218 39.85 2.86 -42.97
CA PHE A 218 39.75 4.28 -42.58
C PHE A 218 39.94 4.55 -41.08
N ALA A 219 39.89 3.53 -40.22
CA ALA A 219 40.14 3.68 -38.77
C ALA A 219 41.63 3.69 -38.40
N LYS A 220 42.53 3.33 -39.32
CA LYS A 220 43.98 3.40 -39.09
C LYS A 220 44.47 4.83 -39.33
N PRO A 221 45.29 5.41 -38.43
CA PRO A 221 45.74 6.81 -38.51
C PRO A 221 46.72 7.09 -39.67
N ASP A 222 47.15 6.05 -40.40
CA ASP A 222 48.07 6.12 -41.53
C ASP A 222 47.37 5.74 -42.85
N ALA A 223 46.08 6.05 -42.97
CA ALA A 223 45.31 5.91 -44.21
C ALA A 223 45.66 7.03 -45.21
N ARG A 224 46.95 7.24 -45.45
CA ARG A 224 47.43 8.12 -46.51
C ARG A 224 47.43 7.28 -47.77
N VAL A 225 46.55 7.63 -48.71
CA VAL A 225 46.41 6.96 -50.01
C VAL A 225 47.76 7.02 -50.72
N GLU A 226 48.52 5.92 -50.74
CA GLU A 226 49.47 5.72 -51.83
C GLU A 226 48.61 5.52 -53.08
N GLU A 227 48.78 6.41 -54.06
CA GLU A 227 48.22 6.25 -55.41
C GLU A 227 48.90 5.04 -56.08
N GLU A 228 48.47 3.85 -55.67
CA GLU A 228 48.74 2.61 -56.37
C GLU A 228 47.89 2.60 -57.63
N LYS A 229 48.56 2.87 -58.75
CA LYS A 229 48.12 2.78 -60.15
C LYS A 229 46.73 2.15 -60.32
N THR A 230 45.75 2.99 -60.55
CA THR A 230 44.46 2.61 -61.12
C THR A 230 44.70 1.84 -62.42
N ASP A 231 44.15 0.63 -62.49
CA ASP A 231 44.04 -0.19 -63.70
C ASP A 231 43.49 0.69 -64.85
N GLU A 232 44.20 0.74 -65.98
CA GLU A 232 43.84 1.53 -67.20
C GLU A 232 42.49 1.12 -67.84
N SER A 233 41.75 0.20 -67.21
CA SER A 233 40.42 -0.25 -67.62
C SER A 233 39.24 0.47 -66.94
N VAL A 234 39.49 1.38 -65.98
CA VAL A 234 38.42 2.21 -65.41
C VAL A 234 38.24 3.46 -66.28
N LYS A 235 37.32 3.41 -67.24
CA LYS A 235 36.91 4.61 -67.98
C LYS A 235 36.19 5.55 -67.02
N GLU A 236 36.72 6.76 -66.87
CA GLU A 236 36.04 7.84 -66.14
C GLU A 236 34.67 8.06 -66.79
N VAL A 237 33.61 7.80 -66.03
CA VAL A 237 32.24 8.05 -66.47
C VAL A 237 32.01 9.56 -66.40
N ASP A 238 31.89 10.21 -67.55
CA ASP A 238 31.59 11.64 -67.60
C ASP A 238 30.14 11.87 -67.13
N PHE A 239 30.01 12.42 -65.91
CA PHE A 239 28.71 12.68 -65.30
C PHE A 239 27.91 13.77 -66.04
N SER A 240 28.52 14.56 -66.94
CA SER A 240 27.77 15.52 -67.76
C SER A 240 26.88 14.84 -68.80
N LEU A 241 27.21 13.62 -69.24
CA LEU A 241 26.41 12.82 -70.18
C LEU A 241 25.12 12.28 -69.55
N TYR A 242 25.00 12.34 -68.21
CA TYR A 242 23.83 11.91 -67.47
C TYR A 242 23.08 13.10 -66.85
N SER A 243 23.15 14.27 -67.50
CA SER A 243 22.35 15.44 -67.14
C SER A 243 20.86 15.09 -67.12
N ARG A 244 20.14 15.71 -66.19
CA ARG A 244 18.70 15.50 -66.02
C ARG A 244 17.92 15.79 -67.30
N GLU A 245 18.34 16.81 -68.06
CA GLU A 245 17.70 17.22 -69.31
C GLU A 245 17.92 16.21 -70.45
N ASP A 246 19.10 15.61 -70.58
CA ASP A 246 19.36 14.60 -71.63
C ASP A 246 18.63 13.29 -71.33
N ARG A 247 18.52 12.92 -70.05
CA ARG A 247 17.73 11.75 -69.63
C ARG A 247 16.23 11.94 -69.91
N GLU A 248 15.74 13.16 -69.75
CA GLU A 248 14.35 13.51 -70.03
C GLU A 248 14.07 13.61 -71.54
N ARG A 249 15.07 14.02 -72.35
CA ARG A 249 14.99 14.00 -73.81
C ARG A 249 14.94 12.57 -74.36
N GLN A 250 15.83 11.71 -73.89
CA GLN A 250 15.87 10.31 -74.33
C GLN A 250 14.57 9.55 -73.97
N ALA A 251 14.01 9.82 -72.79
CA ALA A 251 12.72 9.27 -72.40
C ALA A 251 11.54 9.80 -73.23
N ARG A 252 11.65 11.00 -73.82
CA ARG A 252 10.62 11.52 -74.75
C ARG A 252 10.76 10.91 -76.14
N GLU A 253 11.98 10.74 -76.65
CA GLU A 253 12.22 10.10 -77.95
C GLU A 253 11.74 8.64 -77.94
N GLU A 254 12.03 7.86 -76.90
CA GLU A 254 11.48 6.50 -76.76
C GLU A 254 9.94 6.48 -76.71
N HIS A 255 9.33 7.49 -76.10
CA HIS A 255 7.88 7.61 -75.99
C HIS A 255 7.21 8.10 -77.29
N GLU A 256 7.94 8.80 -78.16
CA GLU A 256 7.50 9.19 -79.51
C GLU A 256 7.62 8.01 -80.50
N ASP A 257 8.65 7.17 -80.38
CA ASP A 257 8.80 5.96 -81.18
C ASP A 257 7.70 4.91 -80.87
N ASP A 258 7.36 4.72 -79.58
CA ASP A 258 6.23 3.85 -79.18
C ASP A 258 4.87 4.41 -79.65
N ALA A 259 4.70 5.73 -79.66
CA ALA A 259 3.46 6.38 -80.12
C ALA A 259 3.30 6.39 -81.65
N ALA A 260 4.40 6.35 -82.41
CA ALA A 260 4.38 6.21 -83.87
C ALA A 260 4.02 4.78 -84.32
N GLN A 261 4.21 3.77 -83.46
CA GLN A 261 3.97 2.37 -83.77
C GLN A 261 2.52 1.89 -83.52
N ASP A 262 1.73 2.62 -82.72
CA ASP A 262 0.39 2.20 -82.26
C ASP A 262 -0.79 3.00 -82.88
N GLY A 263 -0.57 3.65 -84.03
CA GLY A 263 -1.52 4.61 -84.62
C GLY A 263 -1.93 4.36 -86.08
N TYR A 264 -2.44 3.17 -86.45
CA TYR A 264 -3.32 3.01 -87.62
C TYR A 264 -4.05 1.65 -87.65
N VAL A 265 -5.29 1.58 -87.16
CA VAL A 265 -6.28 0.58 -87.58
C VAL A 265 -7.62 1.30 -87.75
N ASP A 266 -7.90 1.74 -88.98
CA ASP A 266 -9.23 2.18 -89.40
C ASP A 266 -9.94 0.94 -89.95
N ASP A 267 -11.06 0.58 -89.29
CA ASP A 267 -12.05 -0.40 -89.76
C ASP A 267 -12.55 -0.03 -91.16
N MET A 268 -12.72 -1.01 -92.07
CA MET A 268 -13.75 -0.99 -93.13
C MET A 268 -13.79 -2.32 -93.90
N ASP A 269 -14.92 -3.02 -93.76
CA ASP A 269 -15.68 -3.84 -94.73
C ASP A 269 -14.99 -4.95 -95.57
N GLU A 270 -15.35 -6.22 -95.29
CA GLU A 270 -16.21 -7.09 -96.14
C GLU A 270 -16.57 -8.42 -95.45
#